data_AF-A0A519X0C8-F1
#
_entry.id   AF-A0A519X0C8-F1
#
_cell.length_a   1.000
_cell.length_b   1.000
_cell.length_c   1.000
_cell.angle_alpha   90.00
_cell.angle_beta   90.00
_cell.angle_gamma   90.00
#
_symmetry.space_group_name_H-M   'P 1'
#
loop_
_entity.id
_entity.type
_entity.pdbx_description
1 polymer ?
#
loop_
_entity_poly.entity_id
_entity_poly.type
_entity_poly.pdbx_seq_one_letter_code
_entity_poly.pdbx_strand_id
1 'polypeptide(L)'
;MKKLTYIILAFLTLNTGCTKNFDELSQNPNGVKEGSAATLVSQTVYNALVSRIRASKAIGNELMGYTVTKNERAYTQRFDLRSNLGDDLWTRHYTSLNNIEDMRRRAIAEGNANYEGVALTLKAWVVSELTDTFRDIPYFEATKGDELQFLPAYDTQEEIYKDLLENLDRASLLFDNTKAMLASGDLLYGTKGTNSLQVTAWRKFCNSLRLRLYLRVSNTP
;
A
#
# COMPACT_ATOMS: atom_id res chain seq x y z
N MET A 1 -4.95 16.19 -65.94
CA MET A 1 -4.04 15.08 -65.56
C MET A 1 -2.90 15.53 -64.66
N LYS A 2 -2.09 16.55 -65.01
CA LYS A 2 -0.97 17.03 -64.16
C LYS A 2 -1.36 17.39 -62.71
N LYS A 3 -2.52 18.03 -62.49
CA LYS A 3 -3.05 18.37 -61.14
C LYS A 3 -3.39 17.14 -60.29
N LEU A 4 -3.82 16.03 -60.91
CA LEU A 4 -4.12 14.78 -60.22
C LEU A 4 -2.83 14.05 -59.81
N THR A 5 -1.79 14.15 -60.64
CA THR A 5 -0.45 13.62 -60.33
C THR A 5 0.17 14.29 -59.11
N TYR A 6 0.00 15.61 -58.93
CA TYR A 6 0.50 16.31 -57.74
C TYR A 6 -0.26 15.93 -56.45
N ILE A 7 -1.56 15.66 -56.54
CA ILE A 7 -2.38 15.22 -55.39
C ILE A 7 -2.00 13.80 -54.97
N ILE A 8 -1.79 12.89 -55.93
CA ILE A 8 -1.35 11.52 -55.66
C ILE A 8 0.06 11.52 -55.05
N LEU A 9 0.96 12.39 -55.53
CA LEU A 9 2.32 12.51 -55.00
C LEU A 9 2.33 13.08 -53.57
N ALA A 10 1.45 14.04 -53.26
CA ALA A 10 1.27 14.58 -51.91
C ALA A 10 0.67 13.55 -50.93
N PHE A 11 -0.23 12.68 -51.41
CA PHE A 11 -0.82 11.61 -50.58
C PHE A 11 0.19 10.48 -50.31
N LEU A 12 1.11 10.22 -51.25
CA LEU A 12 2.20 9.24 -51.07
C LEU A 12 3.20 9.70 -49.99
N THR A 13 3.44 11.01 -49.87
CA THR A 13 4.37 11.58 -48.86
C THR A 13 3.77 11.65 -47.44
N LEU A 14 2.45 11.52 -47.28
CA LEU A 14 1.80 11.53 -45.95
C LEU A 14 1.92 10.18 -45.22
N ASN A 15 2.32 9.11 -45.90
CA ASN A 15 2.47 7.78 -45.30
C ASN A 15 3.89 7.49 -44.76
N THR A 16 4.84 8.41 -44.91
CA THR A 16 6.19 8.31 -44.32
C THR A 16 6.28 9.03 -42.97
N GLY A 17 5.23 8.92 -42.15
CA GLY A 17 5.20 9.47 -40.81
C GLY A 17 6.28 8.84 -39.92
N CYS A 18 7.04 9.67 -39.21
CA CYS A 18 8.07 9.30 -38.24
C CYS A 18 7.50 8.74 -36.91
N THR A 19 6.43 7.94 -36.94
CA THR A 19 5.76 7.42 -35.74
C THR A 19 6.23 6.02 -35.35
N LYS A 20 7.12 5.40 -36.13
CA LYS A 20 7.50 3.98 -35.94
C LYS A 20 8.08 3.66 -34.56
N ASN A 21 8.66 4.65 -33.86
CA ASN A 21 9.30 4.45 -32.56
C ASN A 21 8.73 5.37 -31.47
N PHE A 22 7.51 5.90 -31.63
CA PHE A 22 6.94 6.83 -30.65
C PHE A 22 6.72 6.14 -29.28
N ASP A 23 6.29 4.88 -29.30
CA ASP A 23 6.10 4.10 -28.06
C ASP A 23 7.43 3.79 -27.36
N GLU A 24 8.50 3.51 -28.11
CA GLU A 24 9.85 3.29 -27.53
C GLU A 24 10.49 4.59 -27.02
N LEU A 25 10.25 5.72 -27.70
CA LEU A 25 10.74 7.04 -27.26
C LEU A 25 9.93 7.59 -26.07
N SER A 26 8.67 7.19 -25.94
CA SER A 26 7.81 7.54 -24.80
C SER A 26 8.02 6.61 -23.59
N GLN A 27 8.72 5.49 -23.75
CA GLN A 27 9.11 4.66 -22.62
C GLN A 27 10.26 5.35 -21.89
N ASN A 28 10.01 5.74 -20.64
CA ASN A 28 11.04 6.29 -19.78
C ASN A 28 12.12 5.21 -19.56
N PRO A 29 13.37 5.37 -20.06
CA PRO A 29 14.43 4.40 -19.86
C PRO A 29 14.87 4.31 -18.38
N ASN A 30 14.53 5.31 -17.57
CA ASN A 30 14.67 5.33 -16.11
C ASN A 30 13.38 4.93 -15.38
N GLY A 31 12.32 4.59 -16.13
CA GLY A 31 11.07 4.11 -15.57
C GLY A 31 11.29 2.78 -14.86
N VAL A 32 10.62 2.57 -13.74
CA VAL A 32 10.68 1.30 -13.02
C VAL A 32 10.08 0.22 -13.92
N LYS A 33 10.93 -0.66 -14.47
CA LYS A 33 10.46 -1.89 -15.13
C LYS A 33 9.63 -2.67 -14.11
N GLU A 34 8.51 -3.24 -14.54
CA GLU A 34 7.62 -3.98 -13.64
C GLU A 34 8.42 -4.97 -12.76
N GLY A 35 8.53 -4.65 -11.47
CA GLY A 35 9.22 -5.49 -10.49
C GLY A 35 8.33 -6.64 -10.02
N SER A 36 8.90 -7.60 -9.30
CA SER A 36 8.10 -8.64 -8.66
C SER A 36 7.39 -8.11 -7.41
N ALA A 37 6.36 -8.82 -6.93
CA ALA A 37 5.67 -8.49 -5.68
C ALA A 37 6.65 -8.29 -4.50
N ALA A 38 7.72 -9.09 -4.45
CA ALA A 38 8.77 -9.01 -3.43
C ALA A 38 9.43 -7.63 -3.32
N THR A 39 9.59 -6.92 -4.45
CA THR A 39 10.31 -5.63 -4.50
C THR A 39 9.57 -4.50 -3.76
N LEU A 40 8.26 -4.63 -3.58
CA LEU A 40 7.43 -3.61 -2.96
C LEU A 40 7.36 -3.72 -1.42
N VAL A 41 7.77 -4.85 -0.85
CA VAL A 41 7.62 -5.14 0.59
C VAL A 41 8.40 -4.13 1.43
N SER A 42 9.69 -3.98 1.17
CA SER A 42 10.56 -3.11 1.97
C SER A 42 10.13 -1.64 1.96
N GLN A 43 9.84 -1.10 0.79
CA GLN A 43 9.44 0.31 0.67
C GLN A 43 8.10 0.57 1.37
N THR A 44 7.16 -0.36 1.24
CA THR A 44 5.85 -0.30 1.90
C THR A 44 6.00 -0.34 3.42
N VAL A 45 6.73 -1.33 3.95
CA VAL A 45 6.95 -1.47 5.39
C VAL A 45 7.68 -0.26 5.95
N TYR A 46 8.72 0.21 5.27
CA TYR A 46 9.48 1.38 5.70
C TYR A 46 8.61 2.64 5.79
N ASN A 47 7.83 2.92 4.75
CA ASN A 47 6.97 4.11 4.70
C ASN A 47 5.91 4.09 5.81
N ALA A 48 5.20 2.97 5.97
CA ALA A 48 4.19 2.79 7.02
C ALA A 48 4.80 2.87 8.43
N LEU A 49 5.98 2.28 8.64
CA LEU A 49 6.66 2.32 9.93
C LEU A 49 7.10 3.74 10.32
N VAL A 50 7.67 4.49 9.36
CA VAL A 50 8.13 5.87 9.62
C VAL A 50 6.98 6.79 9.98
N SER A 51 5.85 6.74 9.25
CA SER A 51 4.66 7.53 9.58
C SER A 51 4.07 7.11 10.92
N ARG A 52 3.97 5.80 11.21
CA ARG A 52 3.52 5.29 12.51
C ARG A 52 4.37 5.82 13.66
N ILE A 53 5.70 5.75 13.56
CA ILE A 53 6.60 6.22 14.63
C ILE A 53 6.42 7.74 14.86
N ARG A 54 6.29 8.51 13.77
CA ARG A 54 6.07 9.96 13.85
C ARG A 54 4.73 10.29 14.50
N ALA A 55 3.64 9.65 14.04
CA ALA A 55 2.30 9.83 14.61
C ALA A 55 2.25 9.39 16.08
N SER A 56 2.89 8.26 16.43
CA SER A 56 3.00 7.82 17.82
C SER A 56 3.68 8.85 18.70
N LYS A 57 4.78 9.47 18.25
CA LYS A 57 5.48 10.50 19.04
C LYS A 57 4.72 11.82 19.09
N ALA A 58 4.10 12.24 18.00
CA ALA A 58 3.45 13.55 17.90
C ALA A 58 2.04 13.58 18.50
N ILE A 59 1.36 12.43 18.55
CA ILE A 59 -0.04 12.28 18.98
C ILE A 59 -0.12 11.33 20.16
N GLY A 60 0.13 10.04 19.94
CA GLY A 60 -0.18 8.97 20.89
C GLY A 60 0.55 9.13 22.22
N ASN A 61 1.86 9.34 22.19
CA ASN A 61 2.70 9.44 23.39
C ASN A 61 2.38 10.70 24.20
N GLU A 62 2.10 11.82 23.53
CA GLU A 62 1.77 13.09 24.19
C GLU A 62 0.38 13.04 24.83
N LEU A 63 -0.63 12.50 24.12
CA LEU A 63 -2.00 12.36 24.65
C LEU A 63 -2.11 11.32 25.78
N MET A 64 -1.29 10.27 25.74
CA MET A 64 -1.19 9.26 26.79
C MET A 64 -0.33 9.72 27.98
N GLY A 65 0.35 10.86 27.88
CA GLY A 65 1.27 11.35 28.92
C GLY A 65 2.56 10.53 29.06
N TYR A 66 2.92 9.73 28.06
CA TYR A 66 4.17 8.97 28.03
C TYR A 66 5.38 9.86 27.74
N THR A 67 5.20 10.87 26.87
CA THR A 67 6.20 11.92 26.62
C THR A 67 5.59 13.30 26.83
N VAL A 68 6.47 14.27 27.07
CA VAL A 68 6.10 15.69 27.21
C VAL A 68 7.07 16.51 26.37
N THR A 69 6.51 17.28 25.44
CA THR A 69 7.24 18.29 24.68
C THR A 69 7.60 19.47 25.58
N LYS A 70 8.90 19.79 25.68
CA LYS A 70 9.46 20.80 26.59
C LYS A 70 9.63 22.19 25.96
N ASN A 71 8.94 22.50 24.86
CA ASN A 71 9.03 23.79 24.18
C ASN A 71 7.65 24.47 24.10
N GLU A 72 7.61 25.72 23.63
CA GLU A 72 6.37 26.51 23.52
C GLU A 72 5.36 25.93 22.52
N ARG A 73 5.74 24.94 21.71
CA ARG A 73 4.88 24.24 20.74
C ARG A 73 4.21 22.99 21.32
N ALA A 74 4.06 22.96 22.64
CA ALA A 74 3.37 21.95 23.43
C ALA A 74 1.84 21.95 23.24
N TYR A 75 1.37 21.84 21.99
CA TYR A 75 -0.05 21.90 21.65
C TYR A 75 -0.78 20.59 21.97
N THR A 76 -0.27 19.45 21.48
CA THR A 76 -0.92 18.13 21.62
C THR A 76 -1.18 17.76 23.09
N GLN A 77 -0.19 17.93 23.97
CA GLN A 77 -0.33 17.61 25.41
C GLN A 77 -1.32 18.51 26.16
N ARG A 78 -1.77 19.61 25.53
CA ARG A 78 -2.83 20.50 26.03
C ARG A 78 -4.15 20.31 25.29
N PHE A 79 -4.26 19.25 24.49
CA PHE A 79 -5.41 18.97 23.63
C PHE A 79 -5.69 20.06 22.57
N ASP A 80 -4.70 20.90 22.27
CA ASP A 80 -4.73 21.80 21.11
C ASP A 80 -4.28 21.00 19.88
N LEU A 81 -5.24 20.29 19.27
CA LEU A 81 -5.01 19.41 18.12
C LEU A 81 -5.15 20.20 16.82
N ARG A 82 -4.03 20.34 16.11
CA ARG A 82 -4.00 20.99 14.80
C ARG A 82 -4.52 20.07 13.71
N SER A 83 -5.19 20.64 12.72
CA SER A 83 -5.77 19.89 11.59
C SER A 83 -4.73 19.08 10.80
N ASN A 84 -3.51 19.58 10.68
CA ASN A 84 -2.44 18.96 9.90
C ASN A 84 -1.69 17.83 10.63
N LEU A 85 -2.07 17.51 11.87
CA LEU A 85 -1.35 16.56 12.71
C LEU A 85 -1.39 15.13 12.12
N GLY A 86 -2.41 14.81 11.34
CA GLY A 86 -2.62 13.51 10.69
C GLY A 86 -2.09 13.41 9.26
N ASP A 87 -1.65 14.51 8.63
CA ASP A 87 -1.40 14.58 7.18
C ASP A 87 -0.32 13.60 6.70
N ASP A 88 0.77 13.46 7.45
CA ASP A 88 1.88 12.53 7.12
C ASP A 88 1.42 11.08 7.23
N LEU A 89 0.61 10.75 8.24
CA LEU A 89 0.03 9.41 8.40
C LEU A 89 -0.91 9.11 7.24
N TRP A 90 -1.87 10.00 6.98
CA TRP A 90 -2.83 9.88 5.88
C TRP A 90 -2.13 9.64 4.55
N THR A 91 -1.24 10.56 4.15
CA THR A 91 -0.60 10.54 2.84
C THR A 91 0.28 9.30 2.65
N ARG A 92 1.11 8.94 3.65
CA ARG A 92 2.02 7.79 3.55
C ARG A 92 1.31 6.46 3.63
N HIS A 93 0.22 6.37 4.39
CA HIS A 93 -0.57 5.14 4.48
C HIS A 93 -1.37 4.89 3.20
N TYR A 94 -1.97 5.90 2.57
CA TYR A 94 -2.60 5.74 1.25
C TYR A 94 -1.58 5.46 0.13
N THR A 95 -0.39 6.04 0.20
CA THR A 95 0.72 5.67 -0.71
C THR A 95 1.13 4.20 -0.51
N SER A 96 1.24 3.76 0.74
CA SER A 96 1.53 2.36 1.08
C SER A 96 0.40 1.43 0.63
N LEU A 97 -0.86 1.84 0.76
CA LEU A 97 -2.02 1.06 0.35
C LEU A 97 -2.04 0.81 -1.17
N ASN A 98 -1.70 1.81 -1.98
CA ASN A 98 -1.53 1.63 -3.43
C ASN A 98 -0.42 0.63 -3.75
N ASN A 99 0.73 0.72 -3.09
CA ASN A 99 1.83 -0.25 -3.27
C ASN A 99 1.44 -1.66 -2.83
N ILE A 100 0.63 -1.79 -1.78
CA ILE A 100 0.12 -3.07 -1.28
C ILE A 100 -0.83 -3.70 -2.30
N GLU A 101 -1.71 -2.91 -2.91
CA GLU A 101 -2.64 -3.43 -3.92
C GLU A 101 -1.89 -3.85 -5.19
N ASP A 102 -0.89 -3.08 -5.61
CA ASP A 102 -0.01 -3.47 -6.71
C ASP A 102 0.81 -4.74 -6.39
N MET A 103 1.33 -4.85 -5.17
CA MET A 103 1.97 -6.08 -4.67
C MET A 103 1.04 -7.28 -4.73
N ARG A 104 -0.22 -7.12 -4.31
CA ARG A 104 -1.23 -8.18 -4.35
C ARG A 104 -1.52 -8.62 -5.78
N ARG A 105 -1.72 -7.66 -6.69
CA ARG A 105 -1.94 -7.93 -8.12
C ARG A 105 -0.78 -8.69 -8.74
N ARG A 106 0.46 -8.25 -8.49
CA ARG A 106 1.68 -8.93 -8.96
C ARG A 106 1.80 -10.34 -8.37
N ALA A 107 1.54 -10.51 -7.08
CA ALA A 107 1.61 -11.81 -6.42
C ALA A 107 0.64 -12.83 -7.02
N ILE A 108 -0.59 -12.39 -7.35
CA ILE A 108 -1.59 -13.22 -8.02
C ILE A 108 -1.12 -13.58 -9.44
N ALA A 109 -0.63 -12.61 -10.21
CA ALA A 109 -0.09 -12.85 -11.56
C ALA A 109 1.12 -13.80 -11.57
N GLU A 110 1.96 -13.74 -10.53
CA GLU A 110 3.11 -14.63 -10.32
C GLU A 110 2.71 -16.01 -9.76
N GLY A 111 1.46 -16.21 -9.35
CA GLY A 111 1.02 -17.43 -8.65
C GLY A 111 1.65 -17.60 -7.25
N ASN A 112 2.12 -16.51 -6.64
CA ASN A 112 2.80 -16.50 -5.35
C ASN A 112 1.84 -16.19 -4.20
N ALA A 113 1.13 -17.22 -3.74
CA ALA A 113 0.19 -17.14 -2.61
C ALA A 113 0.82 -16.57 -1.32
N ASN A 114 2.12 -16.80 -1.09
CA ASN A 114 2.79 -16.25 0.09
C ASN A 114 2.84 -14.72 0.04
N TYR A 115 3.18 -14.11 -1.11
CA TYR A 115 3.17 -12.65 -1.23
C TYR A 115 1.76 -12.06 -1.26
N GLU A 116 0.76 -12.80 -1.75
CA GLU A 116 -0.63 -12.39 -1.61
C GLU A 116 -1.03 -12.32 -0.12
N GLY A 117 -0.65 -13.33 0.67
CA GLY A 117 -0.83 -13.32 2.12
C GLY A 117 -0.10 -12.17 2.82
N VAL A 118 1.12 -11.84 2.38
CA VAL A 118 1.86 -10.65 2.86
C VAL A 118 1.10 -9.36 2.55
N ALA A 119 0.63 -9.18 1.31
CA ALA A 119 -0.08 -7.99 0.89
C ALA A 119 -1.37 -7.79 1.70
N LEU A 120 -2.18 -8.84 1.88
CA LEU A 120 -3.38 -8.79 2.72
C LEU A 120 -3.07 -8.47 4.19
N THR A 121 -1.98 -9.03 4.73
CA THR A 121 -1.53 -8.74 6.10
C THR A 121 -1.12 -7.28 6.25
N LEU A 122 -0.36 -6.73 5.29
CA LEU A 122 0.06 -5.33 5.29
C LEU A 122 -1.12 -4.37 5.07
N LYS A 123 -2.10 -4.76 4.24
CA LYS A 123 -3.35 -4.00 4.05
C LYS A 123 -4.07 -3.84 5.39
N ALA A 124 -4.30 -4.93 6.10
CA ALA A 124 -4.93 -4.90 7.41
C ALA A 124 -4.13 -4.05 8.42
N TRP A 125 -2.80 -4.13 8.41
CA TRP A 125 -1.96 -3.33 9.30
C TRP A 125 -2.11 -1.83 9.04
N VAL A 126 -1.88 -1.40 7.79
CA VAL A 126 -1.92 0.01 7.41
C VAL A 126 -3.32 0.60 7.57
N VAL A 127 -4.35 -0.12 7.12
CA VAL A 127 -5.72 0.38 7.18
C VAL A 127 -6.25 0.43 8.61
N SER A 128 -5.88 -0.53 9.47
CA SER A 128 -6.25 -0.47 10.88
C SER A 128 -5.72 0.79 11.57
N GLU A 129 -4.51 1.24 11.23
CA GLU A 129 -3.96 2.48 11.78
C GLU A 129 -4.66 3.74 11.25
N LEU A 130 -5.06 3.74 9.98
CA LEU A 130 -5.84 4.84 9.41
C LEU A 130 -7.20 4.96 10.09
N THR A 131 -7.99 3.87 10.12
CA THR A 131 -9.32 3.93 10.71
C THR A 131 -9.26 4.14 12.24
N ASP A 132 -8.28 3.59 12.94
CA ASP A 132 -8.11 3.86 14.38
C ASP A 132 -7.82 5.35 14.67
N THR A 133 -7.27 6.08 13.70
CA THR A 133 -6.94 7.50 13.84
C THR A 133 -8.09 8.41 13.38
N PHE A 134 -8.73 8.08 12.25
CA PHE A 134 -9.69 8.97 11.57
C PHE A 134 -11.13 8.47 11.59
N ARG A 135 -11.37 7.24 12.06
CA ARG A 135 -12.64 6.50 11.99
C ARG A 135 -13.01 6.14 10.55
N ASP A 136 -14.06 6.75 10.02
CA ASP A 136 -14.53 6.49 8.67
C ASP A 136 -13.52 7.10 7.69
N ILE A 137 -13.13 6.31 6.69
CA ILE A 137 -12.10 6.67 5.72
C ILE A 137 -12.46 6.08 4.36
N PRO A 138 -11.95 6.63 3.25
CA PRO A 138 -12.01 5.94 1.98
C PRO A 138 -11.26 4.62 2.02
N TYR A 139 -11.95 3.52 1.73
CA TYR A 139 -11.35 2.19 1.81
C TYR A 139 -11.64 1.31 0.59
N PHE A 140 -12.89 0.94 0.34
CA PHE A 140 -13.26 -0.02 -0.73
C PHE A 140 -13.01 0.55 -2.13
N GLU A 141 -12.97 1.88 -2.26
CA GLU A 141 -12.75 2.59 -3.52
C GLU A 141 -11.39 3.31 -3.60
N ALA A 142 -10.60 3.35 -2.52
CA ALA A 142 -9.48 4.28 -2.38
C ALA A 142 -8.25 4.01 -3.27
N THR A 143 -8.14 2.83 -3.88
CA THR A 143 -7.02 2.42 -4.74
C THR A 143 -7.42 2.18 -6.20
N LYS A 144 -8.55 2.75 -6.64
CA LYS A 144 -9.12 2.55 -7.99
C LYS A 144 -8.85 3.73 -8.93
N GLY A 145 -7.72 4.39 -8.78
CA GLY A 145 -7.36 5.55 -9.60
C GLY A 145 -7.14 5.20 -11.08
N ASP A 146 -6.74 3.97 -11.38
CA ASP A 146 -6.64 3.40 -12.73
C ASP A 146 -8.02 3.15 -13.36
N GLU A 147 -9.05 2.94 -12.55
CA GLU A 147 -10.47 2.90 -12.96
C GLU A 147 -11.12 4.30 -13.00
N LEU A 148 -10.33 5.37 -12.93
CA LEU A 148 -10.76 6.77 -12.89
C LEU A 148 -11.59 7.15 -11.66
N GLN A 149 -11.47 6.39 -10.57
CA GLN A 149 -12.11 6.74 -9.29
C GLN A 149 -11.21 7.65 -8.46
N PHE A 150 -11.43 8.97 -8.57
CA PHE A 150 -10.65 10.00 -7.88
C PHE A 150 -11.30 10.56 -6.62
N LEU A 151 -12.59 10.26 -6.41
CA LEU A 151 -13.38 10.74 -5.28
C LEU A 151 -14.01 9.55 -4.54
N PRO A 152 -13.19 8.71 -3.90
CA PRO A 152 -13.70 7.52 -3.21
C PRO A 152 -14.58 7.93 -2.03
N ALA A 153 -15.70 7.22 -1.85
CA ALA A 153 -16.59 7.41 -0.71
C ALA A 153 -15.89 7.00 0.61
N TYR A 154 -16.36 7.56 1.72
CA TYR A 154 -15.91 7.16 3.05
C TYR A 154 -16.70 5.94 3.50
N ASP A 155 -15.99 4.91 3.93
CA ASP A 155 -16.57 3.67 4.44
C ASP A 155 -16.55 3.67 5.96
N THR A 156 -17.54 3.03 6.57
CA THR A 156 -17.64 3.02 8.04
C THR A 156 -16.50 2.20 8.66
N GLN A 157 -16.03 2.64 9.84
CA GLN A 157 -15.02 1.87 10.59
C GLN A 157 -15.45 0.41 10.83
N GLU A 158 -16.74 0.16 11.04
CA GLU A 158 -17.28 -1.20 11.24
C GLU A 158 -17.10 -2.08 10.00
N GLU A 159 -17.50 -1.60 8.82
CA GLU A 159 -17.36 -2.33 7.56
C GLU A 159 -15.89 -2.59 7.22
N ILE A 160 -15.04 -1.59 7.46
CA ILE A 160 -13.60 -1.70 7.30
C ILE A 160 -13.07 -2.84 8.18
N TYR A 161 -13.37 -2.83 9.49
CA TYR A 161 -12.87 -3.86 10.41
C TYR A 161 -13.32 -5.28 10.05
N LYS A 162 -14.56 -5.45 9.57
CA LYS A 162 -15.04 -6.75 9.05
C LYS A 162 -14.16 -7.24 7.90
N ASP A 163 -13.91 -6.38 6.91
CA ASP A 163 -13.06 -6.73 5.77
C ASP A 163 -11.59 -6.95 6.17
N LEU A 164 -11.04 -6.18 7.13
CA LEU A 164 -9.66 -6.41 7.61
C LEU A 164 -9.51 -7.78 8.26
N LEU A 165 -10.48 -8.20 9.08
CA LEU A 165 -10.48 -9.50 9.73
C LEU A 165 -10.63 -10.63 8.69
N GLU A 166 -11.51 -10.48 7.71
CA GLU A 166 -11.64 -11.43 6.59
C GLU A 166 -10.35 -11.54 5.76
N ASN A 167 -9.69 -10.42 5.47
CA ASN A 167 -8.42 -10.41 4.76
C ASN A 167 -7.32 -11.14 5.54
N LEU A 168 -7.26 -10.97 6.86
CA LEU A 168 -6.31 -11.69 7.72
C LEU A 168 -6.64 -13.19 7.82
N ASP A 169 -7.92 -13.56 7.81
CA ASP A 169 -8.36 -14.94 7.69
C ASP A 169 -7.87 -15.57 6.40
N ARG A 170 -8.14 -14.94 5.26
CA ARG A 170 -7.70 -15.40 3.93
C ARG A 170 -6.17 -15.47 3.85
N ALA A 171 -5.46 -14.45 4.33
CA ALA A 171 -4.00 -14.43 4.37
C ALA A 171 -3.42 -15.60 5.16
N SER A 172 -4.02 -15.96 6.30
CA SER A 172 -3.55 -17.06 7.13
C SER A 172 -3.57 -18.42 6.40
N LEU A 173 -4.53 -18.60 5.49
CA LEU A 173 -4.71 -19.81 4.65
C LEU A 173 -3.79 -19.82 3.43
N LEU A 174 -3.36 -18.65 2.94
CA LEU A 174 -2.49 -18.53 1.77
C LEU A 174 -1.03 -18.87 2.06
N PHE A 175 -0.57 -18.62 3.29
CA PHE A 175 0.81 -18.92 3.65
C PHE A 175 1.08 -20.42 3.52
N ASP A 176 2.13 -20.79 2.78
CA ASP A 176 2.57 -22.15 2.53
C ASP A 176 4.10 -22.24 2.69
N ASN A 177 4.53 -23.01 3.69
CA ASN A 177 5.95 -23.18 4.04
C ASN A 177 6.72 -24.03 3.02
N THR A 178 6.03 -24.74 2.12
CA THR A 178 6.65 -25.53 1.05
C THR A 178 7.05 -24.67 -0.15
N LYS A 179 6.44 -23.48 -0.29
CA LYS A 179 6.71 -22.55 -1.38
C LYS A 179 7.75 -21.51 -0.95
N ALA A 180 8.72 -21.28 -1.84
CA ALA A 180 9.73 -20.26 -1.63
C ALA A 180 9.14 -18.85 -1.74
N MET A 181 9.54 -17.96 -0.83
CA MET A 181 9.43 -16.51 -1.03
C MET A 181 10.76 -16.01 -1.60
N LEU A 182 10.71 -14.97 -2.44
CA LEU A 182 11.93 -14.38 -3.00
C LEU A 182 12.69 -13.66 -1.88
N ALA A 183 13.96 -14.02 -1.72
CA ALA A 183 14.81 -13.55 -0.65
C ALA A 183 15.10 -12.04 -0.72
N SER A 184 15.07 -11.45 -1.92
CA SER A 184 15.40 -10.05 -2.16
C SER A 184 14.16 -9.16 -1.99
N GLY A 185 14.22 -8.21 -1.05
CA GLY A 185 13.23 -7.12 -0.96
C GLY A 185 12.33 -7.12 0.27
N ASP A 186 12.51 -8.04 1.22
CA ASP A 186 11.85 -8.01 2.54
C ASP A 186 12.84 -7.64 3.65
N LEU A 187 12.83 -6.39 4.12
CA LEU A 187 13.67 -5.92 5.23
C LEU A 187 13.14 -6.33 6.62
N LEU A 188 11.88 -6.76 6.75
CA LEU A 188 11.24 -7.00 8.05
C LEU A 188 11.61 -8.37 8.60
N TYR A 189 11.38 -9.41 7.81
CA TYR A 189 11.75 -10.78 8.17
C TYR A 189 12.96 -11.29 7.43
N GLY A 190 13.47 -10.53 6.45
CA GLY A 190 14.73 -10.82 5.78
C GLY A 190 14.75 -12.19 5.12
N THR A 191 15.95 -12.59 4.76
CA THR A 191 16.29 -13.99 4.46
C THR A 191 16.56 -14.73 5.78
N LYS A 192 15.64 -14.70 6.76
CA LYS A 192 15.82 -15.43 8.02
C LYS A 192 15.90 -16.94 7.72
N GLY A 193 17.10 -17.45 7.47
CA GLY A 193 17.33 -18.86 7.16
C GLY A 193 16.62 -19.32 5.89
N THR A 194 16.17 -20.57 5.88
CA THR A 194 15.42 -21.17 4.78
C THR A 194 14.09 -20.46 4.56
N ASN A 195 13.61 -20.38 3.30
CA ASN A 195 12.36 -19.71 2.92
C ASN A 195 11.15 -20.03 3.81
N SER A 196 11.09 -21.25 4.37
CA SER A 196 10.05 -21.70 5.31
C SER A 196 9.97 -20.91 6.62
N LEU A 197 11.10 -20.40 7.13
CA LEU A 197 11.14 -19.60 8.36
C LEU A 197 10.61 -18.19 8.14
N GLN A 198 10.85 -17.61 6.97
CA GLN A 198 10.29 -16.31 6.57
C GLN A 198 8.76 -16.37 6.47
N VAL A 199 8.23 -17.37 5.75
CA VAL A 199 6.78 -17.61 5.64
C VAL A 199 6.16 -17.80 7.03
N THR A 200 6.80 -18.58 7.89
CA THR A 200 6.34 -18.79 9.27
C THR A 200 6.31 -17.50 10.08
N ALA A 201 7.28 -16.60 9.89
CA ALA A 201 7.30 -15.30 10.56
C ALA A 201 6.14 -14.38 10.11
N TRP A 202 5.86 -14.33 8.80
CA TRP A 202 4.71 -13.60 8.27
C TRP A 202 3.38 -14.17 8.75
N ARG A 203 3.22 -15.50 8.76
CA ARG A 203 2.02 -16.15 9.32
C ARG A 203 1.82 -15.79 10.80
N LYS A 204 2.89 -15.77 11.58
CA LYS A 204 2.84 -15.33 13.00
C LYS A 204 2.42 -13.87 13.11
N PHE A 205 2.94 -12.98 12.27
CA PHE A 205 2.54 -11.57 12.26
C PHE A 205 1.06 -11.41 11.93
N CYS A 206 0.58 -12.07 10.85
CA CYS A 206 -0.82 -12.10 10.45
C CYS A 206 -1.75 -12.50 11.61
N ASN A 207 -1.46 -13.64 12.26
CA ASN A 207 -2.29 -14.13 13.36
C ASN A 207 -2.21 -13.22 14.60
N SER A 208 -1.04 -12.64 14.88
CA SER A 208 -0.88 -11.71 16.01
C SER A 208 -1.64 -10.39 15.77
N LEU A 209 -1.63 -9.90 14.53
CA LEU A 209 -2.39 -8.73 14.14
C LEU A 209 -3.89 -9.01 14.21
N ARG A 210 -4.34 -10.17 13.72
CA ARG A 210 -5.73 -10.59 13.81
C ARG A 210 -6.23 -10.63 15.25
N LEU A 211 -5.43 -11.20 16.17
CA LEU A 211 -5.74 -11.18 17.60
C LEU A 211 -5.87 -9.74 18.13
N ARG A 212 -4.95 -8.84 17.76
CA ARG A 212 -5.01 -7.43 18.16
C ARG A 212 -6.29 -6.76 17.66
N LEU A 213 -6.68 -6.99 16.41
CA LEU A 213 -7.90 -6.40 15.84
C LEU A 213 -9.16 -6.96 16.49
N TYR A 214 -9.23 -8.26 16.79
CA TYR A 214 -10.34 -8.83 17.57
C TYR A 214 -10.45 -8.21 18.96
N LEU A 215 -9.33 -8.02 19.66
CA LEU A 215 -9.34 -7.36 20.97
C LEU A 215 -9.85 -5.92 20.87
N ARG A 216 -9.54 -5.20 19.79
CA ARG A 216 -10.06 -3.85 19.57
C ARG A 216 -11.58 -3.82 19.50
N VAL A 217 -12.18 -4.75 18.75
CA VAL A 217 -13.65 -4.82 18.55
C VAL A 217 -14.37 -5.64 19.62
N SER A 218 -13.65 -6.25 20.56
CA SER A 218 -14.26 -7.14 21.57
C SER A 218 -15.22 -6.43 22.55
N ASN A 219 -15.05 -5.11 22.73
CA ASN A 219 -15.84 -4.28 23.63
C ASN A 219 -16.60 -3.17 22.90
N THR A 220 -16.81 -3.29 21.59
CA THR A 220 -17.74 -2.40 20.88
C THR A 220 -19.17 -2.91 21.12
N PRO A 221 -20.08 -2.07 21.62
CA PRO A 221 -21.47 -2.47 21.89
C PRO A 221 -22.23 -2.88 20.62
#